data_AF-A0A940STL2-F1
#
_entry.id   AF-A0A940STL2-F1
#
_cell.length_a   1.000
_cell.length_b   1.000
_cell.length_c   1.000
_cell.angle_alpha   90.00
_cell.angle_beta   90.00
_cell.angle_gamma   90.00
#
_symmetry.space_group_name_H-M   'P 1'
#
loop_
_entity.id
_entity.type
_entity.pdbx_description
1 polymer ?
#
loop_
_entity_poly.entity_id
_entity_poly.type
_entity_poly.pdbx_seq_one_letter_code
_entity_poly.pdbx_strand_id
1 'polypeptide(L)'
;MEKITSNSGKIFIVSKVASDLSNDDCIYGNSLHMTTKNSFLITDAIRIILIKDIKSIVKPSIEELSFFNFINAQPNKEIPKTKKILEEFNLLAYF
;
A
#
# COMPACT_ATOMS: atom_id res chain seq x y z
N MET A 1 -3.95 10.19 2.08
CA MET A 1 -3.32 8.92 1.65
C MET A 1 -2.97 9.02 0.18
N GLU A 2 -1.94 8.29 -0.23
CA GLU A 2 -1.50 8.21 -1.62
C GLU A 2 -1.35 6.75 -2.02
N LYS A 3 -1.53 6.47 -3.31
CA LYS A 3 -1.18 5.20 -3.93
C LYS A 3 0.09 5.37 -4.73
N ILE A 4 1.09 4.57 -4.41
CA ILE A 4 2.41 4.59 -5.04
C ILE A 4 2.60 3.30 -5.81
N THR A 5 2.95 3.43 -7.08
CA THR A 5 3.42 2.31 -7.89
C THR A 5 4.92 2.41 -8.04
N SER A 6 5.65 1.34 -7.72
CA SER A 6 7.10 1.27 -7.91
C SER A 6 7.48 0.74 -9.29
N ASN A 7 8.72 0.98 -9.71
CA ASN A 7 9.28 0.43 -10.95
C ASN A 7 9.31 -1.11 -10.96
N SER A 8 9.35 -1.76 -9.79
CA SER A 8 9.22 -3.22 -9.67
C SER A 8 7.77 -3.73 -9.69
N GLY A 9 6.79 -2.87 -9.99
CA GLY A 9 5.36 -3.23 -10.04
C GLY A 9 4.66 -3.40 -8.69
N LYS A 10 5.34 -3.13 -7.57
CA LYS A 10 4.72 -3.18 -6.24
C LYS A 10 3.87 -1.95 -6.03
N ILE A 11 2.70 -2.14 -5.41
CA ILE A 11 1.72 -1.08 -5.12
C ILE A 11 1.62 -0.90 -3.60
N PHE A 12 1.64 0.37 -3.18
CA PHE A 12 1.53 0.78 -1.78
C PHE A 12 0.43 1.80 -1.61
N ILE A 13 -0.39 1.64 -0.57
CA ILE A 13 -1.26 2.71 -0.08
C ILE A 13 -0.64 3.25 1.20
N VAL A 14 -0.29 4.52 1.20
CA VAL A 14 0.46 5.18 2.28
C VAL A 14 -0.40 6.25 2.94
N SER A 15 -0.42 6.28 4.27
CA SER A 15 -1.30 7.20 4.99
C SER A 15 -0.72 8.62 5.05
N LYS A 16 0.60 8.74 5.26
CA LYS A 16 1.33 10.00 5.43
C LYS A 16 2.64 9.98 4.66
N VAL A 17 2.87 11.03 3.88
CA VAL A 17 4.15 11.32 3.23
C VAL A 17 4.91 12.31 4.11
N ALA A 18 6.11 11.95 4.54
CA ALA A 18 7.10 12.90 5.00
C ALA A 18 8.20 12.91 3.93
N SER A 19 8.07 13.78 2.94
CA SER A 19 9.14 13.96 1.95
C SER A 19 10.21 14.86 2.58
N ASP A 20 11.43 14.35 2.72
CA ASP A 20 12.59 15.23 2.73
C ASP A 20 13.02 15.42 1.28
N LEU A 21 12.51 16.48 0.64
CA LEU A 21 12.79 16.81 -0.76
C LEU A 21 14.29 17.10 -1.01
N SER A 22 15.13 17.11 0.03
CA SER A 22 16.56 17.38 -0.08
C SER A 22 17.44 16.15 -0.30
N ASN A 23 16.92 14.92 -0.12
CA ASN A 23 17.74 13.70 -0.04
C ASN A 23 17.31 12.54 -0.96
N ASP A 24 16.49 12.76 -1.99
CA ASP A 24 15.98 11.72 -2.92
C ASP A 24 15.20 10.54 -2.27
N ASP A 25 15.01 10.60 -0.96
CA ASP A 25 14.33 9.59 -0.14
C ASP A 25 12.92 10.07 0.22
N CYS A 26 11.90 9.26 -0.09
CA CYS A 26 10.56 9.47 0.44
C CYS A 26 10.31 8.55 1.63
N ILE A 27 9.98 9.14 2.78
CA ILE A 27 9.56 8.43 3.98
C ILE A 27 8.04 8.33 4.00
N TYR A 28 7.52 7.11 3.99
CA TYR A 28 6.10 6.83 4.10
C TYR A 28 5.78 6.12 5.42
N GLY A 29 4.93 6.74 6.23
CA GLY A 29 4.37 6.14 7.45
C GLY A 29 3.10 5.36 7.15
N ASN A 30 2.88 4.23 7.85
CA ASN A 30 1.80 3.26 7.67
C ASN A 30 1.49 2.94 6.20
N SER A 31 2.05 1.84 5.72
CA SER A 31 1.83 1.38 4.35
C SER A 31 1.11 0.04 4.32
N LEU A 32 0.09 -0.04 3.47
CA LEU A 32 -0.47 -1.32 3.02
C LEU A 32 0.32 -1.77 1.80
N HIS A 33 0.95 -2.94 1.91
CA HIS A 33 1.64 -3.56 0.80
C HIS A 33 0.70 -4.56 0.10
N MET A 34 0.29 -4.23 -1.12
CA MET A 34 -0.51 -5.12 -1.96
C MET A 34 0.43 -6.08 -2.68
N THR A 35 0.75 -7.20 -2.05
CA THR A 35 1.71 -8.17 -2.58
C THR A 35 1.04 -9.37 -3.24
N THR A 36 1.79 -10.02 -4.12
CA THR A 36 1.47 -11.35 -4.66
C THR A 36 1.60 -12.47 -3.62
N LYS A 37 2.12 -12.22 -2.41
CA LYS A 37 2.17 -13.24 -1.35
C LYS A 37 0.76 -13.64 -0.91
N ASN A 38 0.66 -14.72 -0.14
CA ASN A 38 -0.62 -15.30 0.30
C ASN A 38 -1.33 -14.47 1.39
N SER A 39 -0.83 -13.28 1.72
CA SER A 39 -1.42 -12.36 2.70
C SER A 39 -1.24 -10.90 2.29
N PHE A 40 -2.12 -10.07 2.83
CA PHE A 40 -2.02 -8.62 2.85
C PHE A 40 -1.56 -8.18 4.24
N LEU A 41 -0.69 -7.19 4.30
CA LEU A 41 -0.08 -6.73 5.54
C LEU A 41 -0.04 -5.20 5.57
N ILE A 42 -0.55 -4.61 6.65
CA ILE A 42 -0.23 -3.24 7.04
C ILE A 42 1.02 -3.28 7.91
N THR A 43 2.05 -2.58 7.46
CA THR A 43 3.26 -2.36 8.26
C THR A 43 3.29 -0.91 8.75
N ASP A 44 3.40 -0.74 10.07
CA ASP A 44 3.59 0.57 10.70
C ASP A 44 5.04 1.09 10.56
N ALA A 45 5.96 0.27 10.05
CA ALA A 45 7.34 0.68 9.83
C ALA A 45 7.41 1.82 8.79
N ILE A 46 8.18 2.85 9.11
CA ILE A 46 8.62 3.85 8.15
C ILE A 46 9.25 3.13 6.96
N ARG A 47 8.61 3.24 5.80
CA ARG A 47 9.12 2.66 4.56
C ARG A 47 9.82 3.75 3.79
N ILE A 48 11.11 3.55 3.55
CA ILE A 48 11.89 4.40 2.67
C ILE A 48 11.68 3.86 1.25
N ILE A 49 11.10 4.67 0.38
CA ILE A 49 11.00 4.40 -1.05
C ILE A 49 11.78 5.51 -1.74
N LEU A 50 12.81 5.15 -2.49
CA LEU A 50 13.63 6.10 -3.23
C LEU A 50 12.78 6.71 -4.36
N ILE A 51 12.89 8.03 -4.60
CA ILE A 51 12.12 8.70 -5.66
C ILE A 51 12.36 8.04 -7.02
N LYS A 52 13.60 7.64 -7.30
CA LYS A 52 13.97 6.94 -8.54
C LYS A 52 13.25 5.61 -8.75
N ASP A 53 12.74 4.99 -7.67
CA ASP A 53 12.02 3.71 -7.71
C ASP A 53 10.51 3.91 -7.82
N ILE A 54 10.02 5.16 -7.79
CA ILE A 54 8.60 5.51 -7.95
C ILE A 54 8.28 5.67 -9.43
N LYS A 55 7.30 4.88 -9.89
CA LYS A 55 6.73 4.97 -11.24
C LYS A 55 5.59 5.98 -11.31
N SER A 56 4.73 6.01 -10.30
CA SER A 56 3.59 6.94 -10.24
C SER A 56 3.06 7.13 -8.82
N ILE A 57 2.45 8.29 -8.59
CA ILE A 57 1.73 8.67 -7.36
C ILE A 57 0.33 9.12 -7.77
N VAL A 58 -0.71 8.49 -7.23
CA VAL A 58 -2.12 8.82 -7.51
C VAL A 58 -2.98 8.73 -6.25
N LYS A 59 -4.23 9.21 -6.31
CA LYS A 59 -5.18 8.99 -5.22
C LYS A 59 -5.68 7.53 -5.22
N PRO A 60 -5.74 6.86 -4.05
CA PRO A 60 -6.37 5.55 -3.97
C PRO A 60 -7.89 5.62 -4.26
N SER A 61 -8.46 4.54 -4.77
CA SER A 61 -9.91 4.38 -4.96
C SER A 61 -10.64 4.23 -3.62
N ILE A 62 -11.98 4.29 -3.65
CA ILE A 62 -12.81 4.14 -2.45
C ILE A 62 -12.65 2.73 -1.87
N GLU A 63 -12.58 1.71 -2.73
CA GLU A 63 -12.41 0.31 -2.36
C GLU A 63 -11.03 0.09 -1.73
N GLU A 64 -9.99 0.69 -2.31
CA GLU A 64 -8.61 0.67 -1.78
C GLU A 64 -8.51 1.29 -0.37
N LEU A 65 -9.18 2.43 -0.16
CA LEU A 65 -9.24 3.08 1.16
C LEU A 65 -10.05 2.24 2.15
N SER A 66 -11.16 1.66 1.71
CA SER A 66 -12.00 0.80 2.55
C SER A 66 -11.23 -0.44 2.98
N PHE A 67 -10.47 -1.03 2.06
CA PHE A 67 -9.61 -2.17 2.34
C PHE A 67 -8.47 -1.85 3.32
N PHE A 68 -7.82 -0.69 3.13
CA PHE A 68 -6.82 -0.21 4.07
C PHE A 68 -7.39 -0.11 5.49
N ASN A 69 -8.57 0.51 5.64
CA ASN A 69 -9.23 0.64 6.94
C ASN A 69 -9.63 -0.72 7.52
N PHE A 70 -10.13 -1.63 6.67
CA PHE A 70 -10.49 -3.00 7.06
C PHE A 70 -9.30 -3.75 7.66
N ILE A 71 -8.14 -3.75 7.01
CA ILE A 71 -6.93 -4.40 7.54
C ILE A 71 -6.45 -3.68 8.81
N ASN A 72 -6.49 -2.35 8.83
CA ASN A 72 -5.99 -1.57 9.95
C ASN A 72 -6.81 -1.79 11.23
N ALA A 73 -8.08 -2.16 11.08
CA ALA A 73 -8.96 -2.53 12.18
C ALA A 73 -8.73 -3.97 12.70
N GLN A 74 -7.96 -4.81 11.99
CA GLN A 74 -7.67 -6.17 12.44
C GLN A 74 -6.59 -6.18 13.53
N PRO A 75 -6.71 -7.04 14.55
CA PRO A 75 -5.72 -7.13 15.62
C PRO A 75 -4.33 -7.53 15.12
N ASN A 76 -4.25 -8.40 14.11
CA ASN A 76 -2.98 -8.91 13.59
C ASN A 76 -2.44 -8.09 12.40
N LYS A 77 -3.16 -7.07 11.89
CA LYS A 77 -2.84 -6.25 10.71
C LYS A 77 -2.38 -7.03 9.45
N GLU A 78 -2.57 -8.34 9.47
CA GLU A 78 -2.26 -9.30 8.42
C GLU A 78 -3.52 -10.12 8.17
N ILE A 79 -3.92 -10.23 6.91
CA ILE A 79 -5.07 -11.02 6.49
C ILE A 79 -4.72 -11.92 5.31
N PRO A 80 -5.30 -13.13 5.21
CA PRO A 80 -5.03 -14.02 4.09
C PRO A 80 -5.59 -13.45 2.79
N LYS A 81 -4.83 -13.62 1.70
CA LYS A 81 -5.27 -13.27 0.35
C LYS A 81 -6.21 -14.34 -0.18
N THR A 82 -7.52 -14.13 0.00
CA THR A 82 -8.57 -15.05 -0.46
C THR A 82 -9.30 -14.48 -1.67
N LYS A 83 -9.91 -15.35 -2.48
CA LYS A 83 -10.76 -14.95 -3.62
C LYS A 83 -11.87 -13.98 -3.18
N LYS A 84 -12.51 -14.29 -2.05
CA LYS A 84 -13.55 -13.42 -1.45
C LYS A 84 -13.04 -12.01 -1.20
N ILE A 85 -11.88 -11.85 -0.56
CA ILE A 85 -11.29 -10.53 -0.28
C ILE A 85 -10.94 -9.79 -1.59
N LEU A 86 -10.41 -10.50 -2.58
CA LEU A 86 -10.08 -9.91 -3.87
C LEU A 86 -11.31 -9.38 -4.61
N GLU A 87 -12.42 -10.11 -4.56
CA GLU A 87 -13.69 -9.71 -5.17
C GLU A 87 -14.36 -8.57 -4.40
N GLU A 88 -14.44 -8.68 -3.06
CA GLU A 88 -15.10 -7.72 -2.18
C GLU A 88 -14.50 -6.31 -2.27
N PHE A 89 -13.18 -6.22 -2.41
CA PHE A 89 -12.46 -4.94 -2.50
C PHE A 89 -11.99 -4.60 -3.93
N ASN A 90 -12.48 -5.32 -4.94
CA ASN A 90 -12.10 -5.13 -6.35
C ASN A 90 -10.58 -5.08 -6.59
N LEU A 91 -9.84 -5.99 -5.95
CA LEU A 91 -8.38 -6.07 -6.03
C LEU A 91 -7.88 -7.06 -7.09
N LEU A 92 -8.78 -7.71 -7.83
CA LEU A 92 -8.42 -8.65 -8.89
C LEU A 92 -7.55 -8.00 -9.98
N ALA A 93 -7.70 -6.70 -10.24
CA ALA A 93 -6.91 -5.97 -11.24
C ALA A 93 -5.40 -5.92 -10.94
N TYR A 94 -4.98 -6.32 -9.74
CA TYR A 94 -3.59 -6.28 -9.29
C TYR A 94 -2.85 -7.62 -9.41
N PHE A 95 -3.53 -8.69 -9.85
CA PHE A 95 -3.04 -10.06 -9.87
C PHE A 95 -3.40 -10.79 -11.17
#